data_AF-A0A964U7Q8-F1
#
_entry.id   AF-A0A964U7Q8-F1
#
_cell.length_a   1.000
_cell.length_b   1.000
_cell.length_c   1.000
_cell.angle_alpha   90.00
_cell.angle_beta   90.00
_cell.angle_gamma   90.00
#
_symmetry.space_group_name_H-M   'P 1'
#
loop_
_entity.id
_entity.type
_entity.pdbx_description
1 polymer ?
#
loop_
_entity_poly.entity_id
_entity_poly.type
_entity_poly.pdbx_seq_one_letter_code
_entity_poly.pdbx_strand_id
1 'polypeptide(L)'
;MQRPTSIMVFGILNIVFGVLGLCGTFSSLSMFVVEDDGTNPVIPLMRESPLYLGFMYVSIPLGLLATAALLASGIALLNNKPWGRTLSIIYGWYAIIGAIVGAIINTAVLLPPALERSSGQMTPEDAGLIGGALAGTCGALIGLIYPILLLIFMNRQSVKNWFDPTKPQAIRDDAMAIEPWDA
;
A
#
# COMPACT_ATOMS: atom_id res chain seq x y z
N MET A 1 6.24 32.49 1.47
CA MET A 1 5.09 31.56 1.38
C MET A 1 5.47 30.29 2.13
N GLN A 2 4.95 30.09 3.33
CA GLN A 2 5.13 28.83 4.07
C GLN A 2 4.27 27.77 3.37
N ARG A 3 4.89 26.71 2.85
CA ARG A 3 4.14 25.57 2.31
C ARG A 3 3.66 24.72 3.49
N PRO A 4 2.44 24.16 3.47
CA PRO A 4 1.98 23.29 4.55
C PRO A 4 2.94 22.12 4.72
N THR A 5 3.59 22.02 5.88
CA THR A 5 4.57 20.98 6.22
C THR A 5 3.99 19.58 5.97
N SER A 6 2.72 19.43 6.30
CA SER A 6 1.94 18.21 6.12
C SER A 6 1.80 17.80 4.65
N ILE A 7 1.54 18.71 3.70
CA ILE A 7 1.50 18.38 2.25
C ILE A 7 2.88 17.89 1.78
N MET A 8 3.95 18.50 2.28
CA MET A 8 5.31 18.09 1.96
C MET A 8 5.63 16.68 2.50
N VAL A 9 5.28 16.41 3.75
CA VAL A 9 5.46 15.09 4.39
C VAL A 9 4.71 14.01 3.63
N PHE A 10 3.42 14.21 3.32
CA PHE A 10 2.65 13.23 2.55
C PHE A 10 3.16 13.07 1.10
N GLY A 11 3.66 14.15 0.49
CA GLY A 11 4.30 14.08 -0.82
C GLY A 11 5.55 13.19 -0.80
N ILE A 12 6.41 13.35 0.20
CA ILE A 12 7.62 12.52 0.38
C ILE A 12 7.24 11.07 0.70
N LEU A 13 6.29 10.84 1.62
CA LEU A 13 5.84 9.51 1.99
C LEU A 13 5.26 8.74 0.78
N ASN A 14 4.46 9.40 -0.07
CA ASN A 14 3.96 8.81 -1.31
C ASN A 14 5.11 8.38 -2.25
N ILE A 15 6.18 9.17 -2.34
CA ILE A 15 7.35 8.81 -3.15
C ILE A 15 8.06 7.59 -2.56
N VAL A 16 8.35 7.60 -1.26
CA VAL A 16 9.02 6.50 -0.56
C VAL A 16 8.24 5.20 -0.70
N PHE A 17 6.93 5.22 -0.41
CA PHE A 17 6.07 4.05 -0.56
C PHE A 17 5.88 3.64 -2.02
N GLY A 18 5.93 4.58 -2.96
CA GLY A 18 5.89 4.28 -4.39
C GLY A 18 7.12 3.48 -4.84
N VAL A 19 8.31 3.88 -4.37
CA VAL A 19 9.57 3.15 -4.62
C VAL A 19 9.56 1.78 -3.94
N LEU A 20 9.14 1.69 -2.68
CA LEU A 20 9.03 0.40 -1.97
C LEU A 20 8.03 -0.53 -2.64
N GLY A 21 6.90 0.00 -3.10
CA GLY A 21 5.90 -0.78 -3.82
C GLY A 21 6.40 -1.28 -5.18
N LEU A 22 7.26 -0.52 -5.87
CA LEU A 22 7.93 -1.00 -7.08
C LEU A 22 8.80 -2.20 -6.75
N CYS A 23 9.66 -2.11 -5.72
CA CYS A 23 10.48 -3.24 -5.28
C CYS A 23 9.62 -4.47 -4.94
N GLY A 24 8.52 -4.29 -4.22
CA GLY A 24 7.58 -5.37 -3.92
C GLY A 24 6.95 -5.98 -5.17
N THR A 25 6.51 -5.16 -6.12
CA THR A 25 5.91 -5.65 -7.38
C THR A 25 6.93 -6.41 -8.23
N PHE A 26 8.18 -5.96 -8.27
CA PHE A 26 9.27 -6.68 -8.94
C PHE A 26 9.61 -7.99 -8.24
N SER A 27 9.60 -8.02 -6.91
CA SER A 27 9.76 -9.27 -6.15
C SER A 27 8.63 -10.26 -6.45
N SER A 28 7.40 -9.79 -6.64
CA SER A 28 6.29 -10.67 -7.02
C SER A 28 6.46 -11.27 -8.42
N LEU A 29 7.14 -10.58 -9.34
CA LEU A 29 7.45 -11.11 -10.67
C LEU A 29 8.46 -12.26 -10.63
N SER A 30 9.37 -12.30 -9.65
CA SER A 30 10.34 -13.39 -9.56
C SER A 30 9.67 -14.75 -9.36
N MET A 31 8.46 -14.79 -8.79
CA MET A 31 7.64 -16.00 -8.65
C MET A 31 7.32 -16.67 -9.99
N PHE A 32 7.30 -15.92 -11.10
CA PHE A 32 6.99 -16.45 -12.44
C PHE A 32 8.23 -16.76 -13.28
N VAL A 33 9.39 -16.23 -12.91
CA VAL A 33 10.62 -16.29 -13.72
C VAL A 33 11.65 -17.25 -13.12
N VAL A 34 11.69 -17.36 -11.79
CA VAL A 34 12.65 -18.23 -11.10
C VAL A 34 12.18 -19.68 -11.18
N GLU A 35 13.03 -20.57 -11.69
CA GLU A 35 12.81 -22.01 -11.66
C GLU A 35 12.74 -22.49 -10.21
N ASP A 36 11.80 -23.39 -9.94
CA ASP A 36 11.65 -23.98 -8.62
C ASP A 36 12.80 -24.98 -8.42
N ASP A 37 13.76 -24.62 -7.58
CA ASP A 37 14.89 -25.45 -7.19
C ASP A 37 14.53 -26.43 -6.06
N GLY A 38 13.27 -26.41 -5.60
CA GLY A 38 12.78 -27.23 -4.49
C GLY A 38 13.17 -26.71 -3.11
N THR A 39 13.90 -25.59 -3.01
CA THR A 39 14.34 -25.01 -1.73
C THR A 39 13.17 -24.35 -0.99
N ASN A 40 12.11 -23.94 -1.70
CA ASN A 40 10.98 -23.24 -1.12
C ASN A 40 9.63 -23.93 -1.43
N PRO A 41 9.06 -24.69 -0.49
CA PRO A 41 7.81 -25.42 -0.70
C PRO A 41 6.57 -24.52 -0.81
N VAL A 42 6.71 -23.21 -0.59
CA VAL A 42 5.62 -22.24 -0.79
C VAL A 42 5.39 -21.98 -2.28
N ILE A 43 6.46 -22.00 -3.10
CA ILE A 43 6.38 -21.72 -4.55
C ILE A 43 5.45 -22.71 -5.29
N PRO A 44 5.58 -24.04 -5.13
CA PRO A 44 4.67 -24.98 -5.78
C PRO A 44 3.24 -24.83 -5.27
N LEU A 45 3.04 -24.64 -3.95
CA LEU A 45 1.71 -24.45 -3.36
C LEU A 45 0.97 -23.22 -3.93
N MET A 46 1.71 -22.13 -4.16
CA MET A 46 1.16 -20.91 -4.78
C MET A 46 0.89 -21.08 -6.28
N ARG A 47 1.67 -21.91 -6.98
CA ARG A 47 1.50 -22.20 -8.42
C ARG A 47 0.38 -23.22 -8.68
N GLU A 48 0.12 -24.14 -7.75
CA GLU A 48 -0.94 -25.14 -7.87
C GLU A 48 -2.33 -24.55 -7.66
N SER A 49 -2.44 -23.43 -6.93
CA SER A 49 -3.72 -22.76 -6.69
C SER A 49 -4.09 -21.81 -7.85
N PRO A 50 -5.11 -22.16 -8.68
CA PRO A 50 -5.53 -21.30 -9.79
C PRO A 50 -6.10 -19.96 -9.29
N LEU A 51 -6.67 -19.93 -8.08
CA LEU A 51 -7.16 -18.70 -7.46
C LEU A 51 -6.00 -17.76 -7.11
N TYR A 52 -4.90 -18.30 -6.57
CA TYR A 52 -3.73 -17.52 -6.20
C TYR A 52 -3.00 -16.97 -7.45
N LEU A 53 -2.85 -17.79 -8.48
CA LEU A 53 -2.28 -17.35 -9.75
C LEU A 53 -3.14 -16.25 -10.40
N GLY A 54 -4.46 -16.44 -10.47
CA GLY A 54 -5.37 -15.42 -10.99
C GLY A 54 -5.26 -14.10 -10.22
N PHE A 55 -5.18 -14.17 -8.89
CA PHE A 55 -4.96 -13.01 -8.04
C PHE A 55 -3.63 -12.31 -8.33
N MET A 56 -2.53 -13.06 -8.45
CA MET A 56 -1.21 -12.51 -8.79
C MET A 56 -1.19 -11.83 -10.17
N TYR A 57 -1.79 -12.47 -11.19
CA TYR A 57 -1.90 -11.93 -12.54
C TYR A 57 -2.65 -10.60 -12.59
N VAL A 58 -3.65 -10.42 -11.73
CA VAL A 58 -4.41 -9.16 -11.62
C VAL A 58 -3.70 -8.16 -10.71
N SER A 59 -3.08 -8.61 -9.62
CA SER A 59 -2.47 -7.74 -8.60
C SER A 59 -1.17 -7.12 -9.03
N ILE A 60 -0.37 -7.79 -9.88
CA ILE A 60 0.87 -7.22 -10.41
C ILE A 60 0.60 -5.96 -11.25
N PRO A 61 -0.24 -5.98 -12.31
CA PRO A 61 -0.48 -4.78 -13.10
C PRO A 61 -1.18 -3.70 -12.29
N LEU A 62 -2.12 -4.06 -11.40
CA LEU A 62 -2.74 -3.10 -10.49
C LEU A 62 -1.72 -2.49 -9.52
N GLY A 63 -0.77 -3.27 -9.02
CA GLY A 63 0.34 -2.80 -8.19
C GLY A 63 1.27 -1.82 -8.92
N LEU A 64 1.59 -2.11 -10.19
CA LEU A 64 2.35 -1.18 -11.03
C LEU A 64 1.59 0.13 -11.28
N LEU A 65 0.29 0.05 -11.56
CA LEU A 65 -0.54 1.24 -11.74
C LEU A 65 -0.66 2.04 -10.44
N ALA A 66 -0.83 1.36 -9.30
CA ALA A 66 -0.93 1.99 -8.00
C ALA A 66 0.39 2.67 -7.58
N THR A 67 1.53 2.03 -7.82
CA THR A 67 2.86 2.61 -7.54
C THR A 67 3.14 3.81 -8.43
N ALA A 68 2.84 3.72 -9.73
CA ALA A 68 2.93 4.86 -10.64
C ALA A 68 2.02 6.02 -10.20
N ALA A 69 0.78 5.72 -9.81
CA ALA A 69 -0.16 6.72 -9.29
C ALA A 69 0.33 7.36 -7.99
N LEU A 70 0.97 6.58 -7.11
CA LEU A 70 1.51 7.08 -5.84
C LEU A 70 2.72 7.99 -6.07
N LEU A 71 3.64 7.60 -6.96
CA LEU A 71 4.77 8.44 -7.37
C LEU A 71 4.29 9.75 -8.02
N ALA A 72 3.36 9.65 -8.97
CA ALA A 72 2.77 10.81 -9.64
C ALA A 72 2.04 11.72 -8.63
N SER A 73 1.30 11.13 -7.69
CA SER A 73 0.63 11.85 -6.61
C SER A 73 1.62 12.57 -5.69
N GLY A 74 2.72 11.92 -5.30
CA GLY A 74 3.76 12.52 -4.47
C GLY A 74 4.41 13.72 -5.15
N ILE A 75 4.80 13.58 -6.42
CA ILE A 75 5.36 14.68 -7.23
C ILE A 75 4.34 15.81 -7.40
N ALA A 76 3.07 15.47 -7.64
CA ALA A 76 1.99 16.46 -7.79
C ALA A 76 1.73 17.24 -6.49
N LEU A 77 1.75 16.56 -5.33
CA LEU A 77 1.61 17.20 -4.02
C LEU A 77 2.77 18.15 -3.73
N LEU A 78 4.02 17.74 -4.00
CA LEU A 78 5.21 18.60 -3.84
C LEU A 78 5.19 19.83 -4.75
N ASN A 79 4.51 19.72 -5.90
CA ASN A 79 4.29 20.82 -6.85
C ASN A 79 2.98 21.58 -6.61
N ASN A 80 2.29 21.37 -5.48
CA ASN A 80 1.01 22.00 -5.13
C ASN A 80 -0.08 21.85 -6.21
N LYS A 81 -0.09 20.73 -6.93
CA LYS A 81 -1.11 20.47 -7.95
C LYS A 81 -2.34 19.78 -7.32
N PRO A 82 -3.56 20.27 -7.58
CA PRO A 82 -4.79 19.74 -6.96
C PRO A 82 -5.09 18.28 -7.34
N TRP A 83 -4.65 17.82 -8.51
CA TRP A 83 -4.83 16.43 -8.94
C TRP A 83 -4.01 15.44 -8.10
N GLY A 84 -2.93 15.89 -7.46
CA GLY A 84 -2.14 15.06 -6.54
C GLY A 84 -2.94 14.59 -5.35
N ARG A 85 -3.82 15.45 -4.81
CA ARG A 85 -4.77 15.13 -3.74
C ARG A 85 -5.78 14.08 -4.18
N THR A 86 -6.36 14.25 -5.37
CA THR A 86 -7.35 13.29 -5.91
C THR A 86 -6.74 11.89 -6.07
N LEU A 87 -5.52 11.81 -6.61
CA LEU A 87 -4.82 10.52 -6.74
C LEU A 87 -4.49 9.89 -5.39
N SER A 88 -4.05 10.67 -4.39
CA SER A 88 -3.81 10.15 -3.03
C SER A 88 -5.07 9.55 -2.41
N ILE A 89 -6.24 10.18 -2.62
CA ILE A 89 -7.52 9.67 -2.10
C ILE A 89 -7.91 8.36 -2.81
N ILE A 90 -7.81 8.32 -4.13
CA ILE A 90 -8.10 7.11 -4.91
C ILE A 90 -7.18 5.96 -4.48
N TYR A 91 -5.89 6.23 -4.34
CA TYR A 91 -4.92 5.26 -3.85
C TYR A 91 -5.25 4.77 -2.43
N GLY A 92 -5.62 5.67 -1.51
CA GLY A 92 -5.97 5.29 -0.14
C GLY A 92 -7.09 4.26 -0.09
N TRP A 93 -8.15 4.46 -0.88
CA TRP A 93 -9.22 3.47 -1.02
C TRP A 93 -8.76 2.17 -1.67
N TYR A 94 -7.99 2.27 -2.76
CA TYR A 94 -7.42 1.11 -3.43
C TYR A 94 -6.57 0.26 -2.47
N ALA A 95 -5.72 0.88 -1.66
CA ALA A 95 -4.85 0.19 -0.70
C ALA A 95 -5.66 -0.51 0.40
N ILE A 96 -6.74 0.11 0.89
CA ILE A 96 -7.63 -0.52 1.89
C ILE A 96 -8.33 -1.74 1.31
N ILE A 97 -8.93 -1.60 0.13
CA ILE A 97 -9.63 -2.71 -0.53
C ILE A 97 -8.64 -3.83 -0.87
N GLY A 98 -7.48 -3.48 -1.41
CA GLY A 98 -6.42 -4.43 -1.75
C GLY A 98 -5.90 -5.20 -0.53
N ALA A 99 -5.72 -4.53 0.60
CA ALA A 99 -5.31 -5.20 1.84
C ALA A 99 -6.37 -6.19 2.35
N ILE A 100 -7.66 -5.84 2.28
CA ILE A 100 -8.75 -6.74 2.68
C ILE A 100 -8.79 -7.97 1.76
N VAL A 101 -8.77 -7.76 0.44
CA VAL A 101 -8.78 -8.84 -0.55
C VAL A 101 -7.54 -9.74 -0.39
N GLY A 102 -6.37 -9.14 -0.23
CA GLY A 102 -5.11 -9.86 -0.01
C GLY A 102 -5.14 -10.70 1.27
N ALA A 103 -5.65 -10.14 2.37
CA ALA A 103 -5.80 -10.89 3.63
C ALA A 103 -6.76 -12.08 3.47
N ILE A 104 -7.89 -11.90 2.78
CA ILE A 104 -8.84 -12.99 2.52
C ILE A 104 -8.18 -14.10 1.70
N ILE A 105 -7.47 -13.76 0.62
CA ILE A 105 -6.83 -14.76 -0.25
C ILE A 105 -5.70 -15.47 0.48
N ASN A 106 -4.90 -14.74 1.27
CA ASN A 106 -3.81 -15.32 2.06
C ASN A 106 -4.37 -16.31 3.09
N THR A 107 -5.41 -15.91 3.85
CA THR A 107 -6.04 -16.77 4.85
C THR A 107 -6.86 -17.91 4.25
N ALA A 108 -7.43 -17.77 3.05
CA ALA A 108 -8.20 -18.83 2.41
C ALA A 108 -7.33 -19.87 1.70
N VAL A 109 -6.18 -19.47 1.15
CA VAL A 109 -5.33 -20.34 0.31
C VAL A 109 -4.09 -20.84 1.06
N LEU A 110 -3.43 -19.99 1.84
CA LEU A 110 -2.15 -20.35 2.48
C LEU A 110 -2.34 -20.91 3.88
N LEU A 111 -3.33 -20.43 4.64
CA LEU A 111 -3.53 -20.84 6.04
C LEU A 111 -3.99 -22.31 6.19
N PRO A 112 -4.95 -22.86 5.41
CA PRO A 112 -5.36 -24.25 5.57
C PRO A 112 -4.22 -25.27 5.39
N PRO A 113 -3.43 -25.24 4.30
CA PRO A 113 -2.31 -26.17 4.14
C PRO A 113 -1.18 -25.90 5.14
N ALA A 114 -1.02 -24.66 5.63
CA ALA A 114 -0.08 -24.36 6.71
C ALA A 114 -0.47 -25.06 8.02
N LEU A 115 -1.76 -25.01 8.37
CA LEU A 115 -2.28 -25.61 9.59
C LEU A 115 -2.25 -27.14 9.53
N GLU A 116 -2.59 -27.73 8.39
CA GLU A 116 -2.53 -29.19 8.18
C GLU A 116 -1.10 -29.71 8.36
N ARG A 117 -0.09 -29.04 7.78
CA ARG A 117 1.32 -29.43 7.95
C ARG A 117 1.86 -29.17 9.36
N SER A 118 1.35 -28.14 10.05
CA SER A 118 1.73 -27.84 11.44
C SER A 118 1.17 -28.81 12.48
N SER A 119 0.19 -29.65 12.13
CA SER A 119 -0.43 -30.61 13.06
C SER A 119 0.48 -31.78 13.45
N GLY A 120 1.66 -31.90 12.82
CA GLY A 120 2.71 -32.87 13.13
C GLY A 120 4.00 -32.24 13.68
N GLN A 121 5.17 -32.73 13.24
CA GLN A 121 6.46 -32.11 13.56
C GLN A 121 6.69 -30.91 12.65
N MET A 122 6.76 -29.71 13.24
CA MET A 122 6.98 -28.46 12.53
C MET A 122 8.37 -28.47 11.88
N THR A 123 8.41 -28.61 10.55
CA THR A 123 9.66 -28.51 9.80
C THR A 123 10.08 -27.04 9.65
N PRO A 124 11.37 -26.73 9.39
CA PRO A 124 11.81 -25.36 9.10
C PRO A 124 11.05 -24.72 7.93
N GLU A 125 10.61 -25.55 6.99
CA GLU A 125 9.78 -25.19 5.84
C GLU A 125 8.37 -24.71 6.25
N ASP A 126 7.70 -25.46 7.14
CA ASP A 126 6.39 -25.08 7.67
C ASP A 126 6.48 -23.78 8.50
N ALA A 127 7.57 -23.61 9.24
CA ALA A 127 7.84 -22.38 9.99
C ALA A 127 8.04 -21.17 9.04
N GLY A 128 8.68 -21.37 7.89
CA GLY A 128 8.82 -20.33 6.86
C GLY A 128 7.48 -19.96 6.21
N LEU A 129 6.62 -20.94 5.95
CA LEU A 129 5.30 -20.73 5.36
C LEU A 129 4.35 -19.99 6.33
N ILE A 130 4.31 -20.44 7.59
CA ILE A 130 3.54 -19.79 8.67
C ILE A 130 4.11 -18.41 8.98
N GLY A 131 5.43 -18.28 9.07
CA GLY A 131 6.12 -17.01 9.30
C GLY A 131 5.85 -16.00 8.18
N GLY A 132 5.87 -16.44 6.92
CA GLY A 132 5.55 -15.61 5.76
C GLY A 132 4.09 -15.17 5.73
N ALA A 133 3.15 -16.08 6.00
CA ALA A 133 1.72 -15.77 6.06
C ALA A 133 1.39 -14.79 7.21
N LEU A 134 1.98 -15.00 8.39
CA LEU A 134 1.83 -14.11 9.55
C LEU A 134 2.50 -12.75 9.31
N ALA A 135 3.72 -12.72 8.79
CA ALA A 135 4.43 -11.48 8.48
C ALA A 135 3.69 -10.68 7.39
N GLY A 136 3.16 -11.35 6.36
CA GLY A 136 2.35 -10.72 5.32
C GLY A 136 1.05 -10.14 5.87
N THR A 137 0.36 -10.88 6.74
CA THR A 137 -0.89 -10.41 7.37
C THR A 137 -0.65 -9.24 8.33
N CYS A 138 0.32 -9.36 9.24
CA CYS A 138 0.71 -8.29 10.15
C CYS A 138 1.24 -7.07 9.40
N GLY A 139 2.05 -7.29 8.36
CA GLY A 139 2.56 -6.24 7.49
C GLY A 139 1.45 -5.50 6.75
N ALA A 140 0.41 -6.21 6.27
CA ALA A 140 -0.76 -5.58 5.66
C ALA A 140 -1.55 -4.72 6.66
N LEU A 141 -1.74 -5.20 7.90
CA LEU A 141 -2.44 -4.44 8.95
C LEU A 141 -1.69 -3.18 9.36
N ILE A 142 -0.37 -3.25 9.53
CA ILE A 142 0.47 -2.07 9.79
C ILE A 142 0.47 -1.15 8.57
N GLY A 143 0.53 -1.73 7.37
CA GLY A 143 0.47 -1.02 6.10
C GLY A 143 -0.83 -0.24 5.90
N LEU A 144 -1.94 -0.64 6.53
CA LEU A 144 -3.22 0.08 6.50
C LEU A 144 -3.21 1.40 7.28
N ILE A 145 -2.28 1.59 8.23
CA ILE A 145 -2.17 2.84 8.99
C ILE A 145 -1.94 4.02 8.04
N TYR A 146 -1.06 3.85 7.05
CA TYR A 146 -0.74 4.90 6.09
C TYR A 146 -1.94 5.35 5.23
N PRO A 147 -2.64 4.48 4.47
CA PRO A 147 -3.77 4.90 3.65
C PRO A 147 -4.91 5.49 4.48
N ILE A 148 -5.11 5.04 5.73
CA ILE A 148 -6.08 5.66 6.65
C ILE A 148 -5.67 7.11 6.98
N LEU A 149 -4.42 7.33 7.40
CA LEU A 149 -3.90 8.67 7.69
C LEU A 149 -3.93 9.57 6.45
N LEU A 150 -3.57 9.03 5.29
CA LEU A 150 -3.62 9.73 4.01
C LEU A 150 -5.04 10.17 3.68
N LEU A 151 -6.04 9.30 3.84
CA LEU A 151 -7.46 9.63 3.59
C LEU A 151 -7.98 10.68 4.57
N ILE A 152 -7.71 10.53 5.87
CA ILE A 152 -8.13 11.49 6.89
C ILE A 152 -7.55 12.86 6.58
N PHE A 153 -6.24 12.92 6.32
CA PHE A 153 -5.54 14.16 6.10
C PHE A 153 -5.95 14.84 4.78
N MET A 154 -6.04 14.09 3.68
CA MET A 154 -6.48 14.63 2.39
C MET A 154 -7.94 15.07 2.38
N ASN A 155 -8.76 14.61 3.32
CA ASN A 155 -10.14 15.08 3.49
C ASN A 155 -10.30 16.26 4.47
N ARG A 156 -9.23 16.66 5.16
CA ARG A 156 -9.24 17.79 6.09
C ARG A 156 -9.55 19.10 5.36
N GLN A 157 -10.37 19.94 6.00
CA GLN A 157 -10.85 21.19 5.40
C GLN A 157 -9.72 22.16 5.06
N SER A 158 -8.65 22.22 5.87
CA SER A 158 -7.46 23.04 5.59
C SER A 158 -6.81 22.67 4.25
N VAL A 159 -6.66 21.38 3.98
CA VAL A 159 -6.09 20.88 2.72
C VAL A 159 -7.04 21.12 1.54
N LYS A 160 -8.35 20.92 1.74
CA LYS A 160 -9.37 21.24 0.73
C LYS A 160 -9.33 22.72 0.34
N ASN A 161 -9.24 23.61 1.31
CA ASN A 161 -9.21 25.06 1.08
C ASN A 161 -7.95 25.48 0.32
N TRP A 162 -6.79 24.88 0.62
CA TRP A 162 -5.52 25.15 -0.08
C TRP A 162 -5.58 24.86 -1.58
N PHE A 163 -6.19 23.73 -1.95
CA PHE A 163 -6.30 23.30 -3.34
C PHE A 163 -7.53 23.85 -4.09
N ASP A 164 -8.40 24.62 -3.43
CA ASP A 164 -9.61 25.18 -4.02
C ASP A 164 -9.29 26.50 -4.76
N PRO A 165 -9.34 26.56 -6.10
CA PRO A 165 -9.04 27.76 -6.88
C PRO A 165 -10.06 28.89 -6.70
N THR A 166 -11.23 28.62 -6.12
CA THR A 166 -12.29 29.61 -5.95
C THR A 166 -12.15 30.45 -4.67
N LYS A 167 -11.27 30.04 -3.75
CA LYS A 167 -11.08 30.74 -2.47
C LYS A 167 -10.03 31.85 -2.55
N PRO A 168 -10.29 33.02 -1.93
CA PRO A 168 -9.30 34.09 -1.79
C PRO A 168 -8.02 33.61 -1.10
N GLN A 169 -6.88 34.17 -1.52
CA GLN A 169 -5.56 33.79 -0.98
C GLN A 169 -5.47 33.96 0.53
N ALA A 170 -6.09 35.00 1.10
CA ALA A 170 -6.15 35.20 2.56
C ALA A 170 -6.79 34.02 3.33
N ILE A 171 -7.86 33.41 2.80
CA ILE A 171 -8.52 32.24 3.43
C ILE A 171 -7.66 30.98 3.30
N ARG A 172 -6.89 30.88 2.21
CA ARG A 172 -5.92 29.79 2.02
C ARG A 172 -4.79 29.90 3.03
N ASP A 173 -4.38 31.14 3.34
CA ASP A 173 -3.31 31.44 4.26
C ASP A 173 -3.77 31.28 5.74
N ASP A 174 -5.00 31.68 6.08
CA ASP A 174 -5.58 31.49 7.43
C ASP A 174 -5.83 30.01 7.76
N ALA A 175 -6.15 29.18 6.77
CA ALA A 175 -6.25 27.74 6.94
C ALA A 175 -4.91 27.10 7.36
N MET A 176 -3.78 27.81 7.21
CA MET A 176 -2.44 27.41 7.62
C MET A 176 -2.11 27.78 9.07
N ALA A 177 -2.81 28.74 9.68
CA ALA A 177 -2.52 29.23 11.03
C ALA A 177 -3.10 28.35 12.16
N ILE A 178 -3.82 27.28 11.80
CA ILE A 178 -4.48 26.36 12.73
C ILE A 178 -3.93 24.95 12.50
N GLU A 179 -2.62 24.79 12.62
CA GLU A 179 -2.05 23.47 12.85
C GLU A 179 -2.17 23.16 14.37
N PRO A 180 -2.80 22.03 14.76
CA PRO A 180 -3.16 21.75 16.15
C PRO A 180 -1.98 21.46 17.08
N TRP A 181 -0.75 21.65 16.61
CA TRP A 181 0.50 21.53 17.37
C TRP A 181 1.08 22.90 17.75
N ASP A 182 0.47 24.00 17.29
CA ASP A 182 0.80 25.37 17.67
C ASP A 182 -0.06 25.89 18.86
N ALA A 183 -0.86 25.02 19.48
CA ALA A 183 -1.65 25.26 20.69
C ALA A 183 -1.30 24.23 21.77
#